data_AF-A0A6C0BT88-F1
#
_entry.id   AF-A0A6C0BT88-F1
#
_cell.length_a   1.000
_cell.length_b   1.000
_cell.length_c   1.000
_cell.angle_alpha   90.00
_cell.angle_beta   90.00
_cell.angle_gamma   90.00
#
_symmetry.space_group_name_H-M   'P 1'
#
loop_
_entity.id
_entity.type
_entity.pdbx_description
1 polymer ?
#
loop_
_entity_poly.entity_id
_entity_poly.type
_entity_poly.pdbx_seq_one_letter_code
_entity_poly.pdbx_strand_id
1 'polypeptide(L)'
;MNKSLDISEYTLDDILKLFRIEPNCINEDNMKKAKKITLMTHPDKSGKSPDIFIFFSKAYNILNEVYKLSIRKTRVKDQEYEDVLPSEVINKLLATDNFNALFNEMWNKASSANETTGHGKWLSSDSDFYGNDDKSADKIRNDIRGRQLAVRTEPEAMCNSFGTELDGSQSAQTGKYEDIRKAYTETIVGVTNDDYNSKRKYNNVDELVRDRAANIDIGNDHEVKLERQKYKSGEDDTRIIYEMVKQDENNKRFIDTAISHVMRLCN
;
A
#
# COMPACT_ATOMS: atom_id res chain seq x y z
N MET A 1 31.70 -3.74 4.08
CA MET A 1 30.52 -3.17 3.42
C MET A 1 30.16 -1.90 4.15
N ASN A 2 30.50 -0.73 3.57
CA ASN A 2 30.11 0.58 4.09
C ASN A 2 28.65 0.82 3.68
N LYS A 3 27.71 0.37 4.51
CA LYS A 3 26.29 0.68 4.34
C LYS A 3 26.10 2.12 4.84
N SER A 4 25.37 2.94 4.08
CA SER A 4 25.07 4.34 4.42
C SER A 4 24.48 4.42 5.84
N LEU A 5 24.82 5.48 6.59
CA LEU A 5 24.28 5.77 7.92
C LEU A 5 22.88 6.41 7.85
N ASP A 6 22.26 6.41 6.67
CA ASP A 6 20.93 6.96 6.48
C ASP A 6 19.84 5.90 6.65
N ILE A 7 18.88 6.15 7.54
CA ILE A 7 17.83 5.21 7.90
C ILE A 7 16.75 5.07 6.81
N SER A 8 16.60 6.08 5.93
CA SER A 8 15.56 6.08 4.89
C SER A 8 15.77 5.05 3.78
N GLU A 9 17.01 4.55 3.63
CA GLU A 9 17.38 3.53 2.65
C GLU A 9 17.14 2.10 3.15
N TYR A 10 16.84 1.92 4.45
CA TYR A 10 16.69 0.59 5.05
C TYR A 10 15.25 0.11 4.96
N THR A 11 15.06 -1.15 4.60
CA THR A 11 13.76 -1.82 4.63
C THR A 11 13.43 -2.33 6.04
N LEU A 12 12.17 -2.69 6.28
CA LEU A 12 11.76 -3.31 7.55
C LEU A 12 12.63 -4.52 7.90
N ASP A 13 12.87 -5.40 6.93
CA ASP A 13 13.71 -6.60 7.11
C ASP A 13 15.13 -6.26 7.55
N ASP A 14 15.69 -5.17 7.06
CA ASP A 14 17.02 -4.73 7.46
C ASP A 14 17.05 -4.17 8.90
N ILE A 15 16.00 -3.44 9.32
CA ILE A 15 15.84 -2.95 10.69
C ILE A 15 15.63 -4.14 11.65
N LEU A 16 14.84 -5.12 11.26
CA LEU A 16 14.62 -6.34 12.05
C LEU A 16 15.91 -7.16 12.21
N LYS A 17 16.68 -7.32 11.13
CA LYS A 17 18.02 -7.94 11.18
C LYS A 17 18.99 -7.17 12.08
N LEU A 18 18.93 -5.84 12.09
CA LEU A 18 19.77 -4.98 12.95
C LEU A 18 19.58 -5.31 14.44
N PHE A 19 18.34 -5.55 14.86
CA PHE A 19 18.00 -5.87 16.25
C PHE A 19 17.91 -7.37 16.54
N ARG A 20 18.12 -8.23 15.54
CA ARG A 20 18.00 -9.69 15.62
C ARG A 20 16.59 -10.14 16.06
N ILE A 21 15.57 -9.55 15.44
CA ILE A 21 14.15 -9.82 15.71
C ILE A 21 13.53 -10.44 14.45
N GLU A 22 12.68 -11.45 14.61
CA GLU A 22 11.89 -12.00 13.51
C GLU A 22 10.64 -11.13 13.27
N PRO A 23 10.16 -10.97 12.02
CA PRO A 23 9.01 -10.12 11.68
C PRO A 23 7.76 -10.38 12.53
N ASN A 24 7.47 -11.64 12.81
CA ASN A 24 6.32 -12.06 13.61
C ASN A 24 6.49 -12.00 15.13
N CYS A 25 7.63 -11.49 15.62
CA CYS A 25 7.98 -11.51 17.03
C CYS A 25 8.15 -10.10 17.61
N ILE A 26 7.39 -9.10 17.16
CA ILE A 26 7.42 -7.74 17.74
C ILE A 26 6.67 -7.72 19.08
N ASN A 27 7.32 -8.25 20.12
CA ASN A 27 6.82 -8.33 21.49
C ASN A 27 7.58 -7.36 22.41
N GLU A 28 7.03 -7.10 23.59
CA GLU A 28 7.63 -6.20 24.59
C GLU A 28 9.07 -6.61 24.96
N ASP A 29 9.34 -7.91 25.06
CA ASP A 29 10.67 -8.43 25.40
C ASP A 29 11.70 -8.16 24.29
N ASN A 30 11.29 -8.27 23.03
CA ASN A 30 12.15 -7.97 21.89
C ASN A 30 12.38 -6.46 21.78
N MET A 31 11.39 -5.63 22.14
CA MET A 31 11.59 -4.19 22.27
C MET A 31 12.54 -3.79 23.40
N LYS A 32 12.51 -4.49 24.54
CA LYS A 32 13.49 -4.31 25.63
C LYS A 32 14.91 -4.68 25.18
N LYS A 33 15.07 -5.78 24.43
CA LYS A 33 16.36 -6.17 23.82
C LYS A 33 16.85 -5.11 22.82
N ALA A 34 15.99 -4.63 21.94
CA ALA A 34 16.31 -3.58 20.98
C ALA A 34 16.81 -2.30 21.68
N LYS A 35 16.10 -1.86 22.73
CA LYS A 35 16.49 -0.71 23.55
C LYS A 35 17.88 -0.91 24.19
N LYS A 36 18.15 -2.11 24.70
CA LYS A 36 19.45 -2.45 25.27
C LYS A 36 20.57 -2.36 24.23
N ILE A 37 20.35 -2.87 23.02
CA ILE A 37 21.32 -2.78 21.91
C ILE A 37 21.62 -1.31 21.57
N THR A 38 20.59 -0.47 21.40
CA THR A 38 20.76 0.97 21.13
C THR A 38 21.54 1.68 22.23
N LEU A 39 21.30 1.35 23.51
CA LEU A 39 22.07 1.96 24.61
C LEU A 39 23.53 1.50 24.61
N MET A 40 23.82 0.27 24.19
CA MET A 40 25.19 -0.24 24.09
C MET A 40 25.97 0.40 22.95
N THR A 41 25.31 0.99 21.94
CA THR A 41 25.98 1.71 20.84
C THR A 41 26.30 3.17 21.17
N HIS A 42 25.97 3.65 22.38
CA HIS A 42 26.36 4.99 22.83
C HIS A 42 27.88 5.19 22.72
N PRO A 43 28.39 6.36 22.28
CA PRO A 43 29.81 6.62 22.11
C PRO A 43 30.62 6.36 23.39
N ASP A 44 30.06 6.71 24.55
CA ASP A 44 30.66 6.45 25.87
C ASP A 44 30.88 4.97 26.19
N LYS A 45 30.03 4.07 25.66
CA LYS A 45 30.09 2.62 25.94
C LYS A 45 30.81 1.82 24.86
N SER A 46 30.64 2.21 23.61
CA SER A 46 31.16 1.48 22.44
C SER A 46 32.46 2.07 21.88
N GLY A 47 32.80 3.31 22.24
CA GLY A 47 33.90 4.07 21.63
C GLY A 47 33.70 4.37 20.13
N LYS A 48 32.48 4.20 19.60
CA LYS A 48 32.14 4.43 18.19
C LYS A 48 31.72 5.87 17.93
N SER A 49 31.64 6.26 16.65
CA SER A 49 31.20 7.61 16.28
C SER A 49 29.77 7.88 16.77
N PRO A 50 29.45 9.14 17.16
CA PRO A 50 28.10 9.53 17.56
C PRO A 50 27.03 9.21 16.49
N ASP A 51 27.41 9.22 15.21
CA ASP A 51 26.51 8.95 14.08
C ASP A 51 25.90 7.55 14.15
N ILE A 52 26.68 6.56 14.62
CA ILE A 52 26.20 5.19 14.78
C ILE A 52 25.11 5.17 15.86
N PHE A 53 25.29 5.86 16.97
CA PHE A 53 24.26 5.93 18.00
C PHE A 53 22.98 6.62 17.48
N ILE A 54 23.13 7.72 16.74
CA ILE A 54 22.00 8.43 16.13
C ILE A 54 21.23 7.50 15.18
N PHE A 55 21.93 6.71 14.36
CA PHE A 55 21.33 5.72 13.49
C PHE A 55 20.53 4.66 14.27
N PHE A 56 21.12 4.05 15.30
CA PHE A 56 20.43 3.04 16.13
C PHE A 56 19.25 3.63 16.92
N SER A 57 19.33 4.91 17.32
CA SER A 57 18.23 5.61 17.97
C SER A 57 17.07 5.86 17.01
N LYS A 58 17.35 6.28 15.77
CA LYS A 58 16.33 6.45 14.73
C LYS A 58 15.67 5.11 14.38
N ALA A 59 16.47 4.06 14.16
CA ALA A 59 15.95 2.72 13.88
C ALA A 59 15.06 2.18 15.01
N TYR A 60 15.46 2.40 16.27
CA TYR A 60 14.65 2.01 17.43
C TYR A 60 13.35 2.79 17.51
N ASN A 61 13.36 4.10 17.24
CA ASN A 61 12.15 4.93 17.27
C ASN A 61 11.13 4.45 16.23
N ILE A 62 11.55 4.18 14.99
CA ILE A 62 10.67 3.63 13.95
C ILE A 62 10.08 2.29 14.39
N LEU A 63 10.92 1.37 14.88
CA LEU A 63 10.47 0.06 15.35
C LEU A 63 9.48 0.18 16.53
N ASN A 64 9.70 1.14 17.42
CA ASN A 64 8.81 1.41 18.55
C ASN A 64 7.46 1.98 18.10
N GLU A 65 7.42 2.84 17.08
CA GLU A 65 6.16 3.30 16.49
C GLU A 65 5.40 2.14 15.83
N VAL A 66 6.10 1.28 15.06
CA VAL A 66 5.51 0.06 14.49
C VAL A 66 4.91 -0.84 15.58
N TYR A 67 5.65 -1.06 16.67
CA TYR A 67 5.18 -1.84 17.82
C TYR A 67 3.92 -1.25 18.47
N LYS A 68 3.91 0.07 18.71
CA LYS A 68 2.75 0.76 19.30
C LYS A 68 1.51 0.62 18.42
N LEU A 69 1.65 0.79 17.10
CA LEU A 69 0.55 0.66 16.15
C LEU A 69 0.06 -0.79 16.07
N SER A 70 0.97 -1.77 16.11
CA SER A 70 0.63 -3.19 16.10
C SER A 70 -0.20 -3.63 17.33
N ILE A 71 0.08 -3.05 18.51
CA ILE A 71 -0.67 -3.33 19.75
C ILE A 71 -2.01 -2.59 19.79
N ARG A 72 -2.07 -1.37 19.25
CA ARG A 72 -3.28 -0.53 19.26
C ARG A 72 -4.33 -1.07 18.26
N LYS A 73 -4.86 -2.26 18.54
CA LYS A 73 -5.96 -2.90 17.78
C LYS A 73 -7.34 -2.34 18.10
N THR A 74 -7.45 -1.22 18.83
CA THR A 74 -8.74 -0.81 19.40
C THR A 74 -9.09 0.67 19.26
N ARG A 75 -10.29 0.82 18.69
CA ARG A 75 -11.20 1.96 18.62
C ARG A 75 -10.73 3.10 17.73
N VAL A 76 -11.35 3.16 16.55
CA VAL A 76 -11.65 4.41 15.85
C VAL A 76 -12.27 5.33 16.90
N LYS A 77 -11.46 6.19 17.50
CA LYS A 77 -11.96 7.39 18.14
C LYS A 77 -12.26 8.33 16.99
N ASP A 78 -13.37 9.04 17.06
CA ASP A 78 -13.60 10.20 16.20
C ASP A 78 -12.44 11.17 16.48
N GLN A 79 -11.39 11.08 15.66
CA GLN A 79 -10.30 12.03 15.70
C GLN A 79 -10.83 13.27 15.01
N GLU A 80 -11.10 14.31 15.79
CA GLU A 80 -11.19 15.65 15.23
C GLU A 80 -9.84 15.96 14.58
N TYR A 81 -9.88 16.22 13.28
CA TYR A 81 -8.70 16.67 12.55
C TYR A 81 -8.37 18.07 13.06
N GLU A 82 -7.18 18.23 13.65
CA GLU A 82 -6.66 19.56 13.96
C GLU A 82 -6.18 20.22 12.66
N ASP A 83 -6.63 21.46 12.43
CA ASP A 83 -6.15 22.26 11.32
C ASP A 83 -4.65 22.52 11.49
N VAL A 84 -3.87 22.03 10.53
CA VAL A 84 -2.41 22.16 10.56
C VAL A 84 -1.94 23.61 10.35
N LEU A 85 -2.81 24.45 9.78
CA LEU A 85 -2.55 25.85 9.49
C LEU A 85 -3.54 26.74 10.25
N PRO A 86 -3.10 27.90 10.77
CA PRO A 86 -4.01 28.90 11.31
C PRO A 86 -5.02 29.33 10.23
N SER A 87 -6.30 29.46 10.61
CA SER A 87 -7.39 29.82 9.69
C SER A 87 -7.13 31.13 8.93
N GLU A 88 -6.37 32.06 9.53
CA GLU A 88 -5.96 33.33 8.93
C GLU A 88 -5.07 33.16 7.69
N VAL A 89 -4.16 32.20 7.73
CA VAL A 89 -3.25 31.90 6.61
C VAL A 89 -4.02 31.21 5.49
N ILE A 90 -4.93 30.30 5.84
CA ILE A 90 -5.81 29.62 4.89
C ILE A 90 -6.69 30.65 4.16
N ASN A 91 -7.32 31.57 4.89
CA ASN A 91 -8.17 32.59 4.30
C ASN A 91 -7.40 33.55 3.37
N LYS A 92 -6.15 33.90 3.70
CA LYS A 92 -5.27 34.69 2.81
C LYS A 92 -4.90 33.92 1.54
N LEU A 93 -4.61 32.63 1.66
CA LEU A 93 -4.29 31.78 0.51
C LEU A 93 -5.49 31.62 -0.43
N LEU A 94 -6.69 31.38 0.11
CA LEU A 94 -7.93 31.23 -0.64
C LEU A 94 -8.40 32.53 -1.31
N ALA A 95 -8.09 33.68 -0.70
CA ALA A 95 -8.43 34.99 -1.25
C ALA A 95 -7.54 35.43 -2.42
N THR A 96 -6.52 34.64 -2.79
CA THR A 96 -5.60 34.98 -3.88
C THR A 96 -6.14 34.51 -5.22
N ASP A 97 -6.24 35.43 -6.21
CA ASP A 97 -6.78 35.14 -7.55
C ASP A 97 -6.02 34.03 -8.32
N ASN A 98 -4.78 33.73 -7.90
CA ASN A 98 -3.90 32.72 -8.51
C ASN A 98 -3.67 31.48 -7.61
N PHE A 99 -4.65 31.12 -6.77
CA PHE A 99 -4.56 29.95 -5.88
C PHE A 99 -4.04 28.68 -6.57
N ASN A 100 -4.58 28.34 -7.75
CA ASN A 100 -4.20 27.12 -8.47
C ASN A 100 -2.71 27.08 -8.84
N ALA A 101 -2.14 28.21 -9.25
CA ALA A 101 -0.72 28.28 -9.63
C ALA A 101 0.18 28.15 -8.38
N LEU A 102 -0.18 28.84 -7.30
CA LEU A 102 0.55 28.77 -6.02
C LEU A 102 0.46 27.39 -5.39
N PHE A 103 -0.72 26.76 -5.43
CA PHE A 103 -0.93 25.40 -4.97
C PHE A 103 -0.08 24.41 -5.76
N ASN A 104 -0.08 24.51 -7.09
CA ASN A 104 0.73 23.64 -7.94
C ASN A 104 2.23 23.83 -7.70
N GLU A 105 2.70 25.07 -7.47
CA GLU A 105 4.10 25.33 -7.13
C GLU A 105 4.46 24.72 -5.76
N MET A 106 3.63 24.95 -4.73
CA MET A 106 3.79 24.32 -3.43
C MET A 106 3.82 22.80 -3.52
N TRP A 107 2.85 22.23 -4.24
CA TRP A 107 2.73 20.80 -4.43
C TRP A 107 3.96 20.24 -5.12
N ASN A 108 4.38 20.81 -6.25
CA ASN A 108 5.54 20.34 -7.00
C ASN A 108 6.85 20.43 -6.20
N LYS A 109 6.98 21.48 -5.37
CA LYS A 109 8.15 21.69 -4.52
C LYS A 109 8.20 20.77 -3.30
N ALA A 110 7.04 20.46 -2.72
CA ALA A 110 6.94 19.57 -1.55
C ALA A 110 6.87 18.09 -1.96
N SER A 111 6.32 17.78 -3.14
CA SER A 111 6.13 16.42 -3.69
C SER A 111 7.41 15.82 -4.28
N SER A 112 8.56 16.49 -4.12
CA SER A 112 9.86 16.06 -4.62
C SER A 112 10.40 14.83 -3.87
N ALA A 113 9.73 13.68 -3.94
CA ALA A 113 10.22 12.38 -3.46
C ALA A 113 9.38 11.14 -3.85
N ASN A 114 8.31 11.22 -4.66
CA ASN A 114 7.55 10.02 -4.98
C ASN A 114 7.88 9.51 -6.38
N GLU A 115 8.48 8.33 -6.44
CA GLU A 115 8.81 7.60 -7.65
C GLU A 115 7.59 7.54 -8.60
N THR A 116 7.84 7.67 -9.90
CA THR A 116 6.83 7.69 -10.97
C THR A 116 6.15 6.33 -11.20
N THR A 117 6.22 5.43 -10.23
CA THR A 117 5.68 4.07 -10.26
C THR A 117 4.19 4.11 -9.90
N GLY A 118 3.39 4.58 -10.85
CA GLY A 118 1.94 4.57 -10.70
C GLY A 118 1.23 5.09 -11.94
N HIS A 119 -0.10 5.14 -11.85
CA HIS A 119 -0.95 5.54 -12.96
C HIS A 119 -1.11 7.04 -13.13
N GLY A 120 -0.31 7.87 -12.43
CA GLY A 120 -0.44 9.33 -12.44
C GLY A 120 -0.39 9.96 -13.83
N LYS A 121 0.50 9.48 -14.71
CA LYS A 121 0.56 9.93 -16.12
C LYS A 121 -0.71 9.61 -16.90
N TRP A 122 -1.31 8.44 -16.63
CA TRP A 122 -2.55 8.02 -17.26
C TRP A 122 -3.76 8.78 -16.69
N LEU A 123 -3.85 8.94 -15.36
CA LEU A 123 -4.89 9.74 -14.70
C LEU A 123 -4.87 11.22 -15.12
N SER A 124 -3.69 11.74 -15.47
CA SER A 124 -3.54 13.12 -15.97
C SER A 124 -3.84 13.25 -17.46
N SER A 125 -4.12 12.14 -18.17
CA SER A 125 -4.35 12.12 -19.61
C SER A 125 -5.81 11.89 -19.95
N ASP A 126 -6.30 12.60 -20.96
CA ASP A 126 -7.68 12.44 -21.45
C ASP A 126 -7.84 11.29 -22.48
N SER A 127 -6.81 10.45 -22.67
CA SER A 127 -6.75 9.52 -23.81
C SER A 127 -7.79 8.41 -23.78
N ASP A 128 -8.27 8.05 -22.59
CA ASP A 128 -9.11 6.87 -22.36
C ASP A 128 -10.54 7.24 -21.89
N PHE A 129 -10.92 8.53 -21.92
CA PHE A 129 -12.28 8.98 -21.60
C PHE A 129 -13.23 8.73 -22.78
N TYR A 130 -14.19 7.82 -22.58
CA TYR A 130 -15.30 7.62 -23.52
C TYR A 130 -16.31 8.77 -23.36
N GLY A 131 -16.34 9.71 -24.32
CA GLY A 131 -17.31 10.81 -24.30
C GLY A 131 -16.90 12.09 -25.05
N ASN A 132 -15.63 12.22 -25.45
CA ASN A 132 -15.15 13.39 -26.19
C ASN A 132 -15.32 13.28 -27.72
N ASP A 133 -15.71 12.10 -28.22
CA ASP A 133 -15.99 11.87 -29.63
C ASP A 133 -17.46 11.45 -29.80
N ASP A 134 -18.14 11.95 -30.82
CA ASP A 134 -19.49 11.51 -31.30
C ASP A 134 -19.48 10.05 -31.84
N LYS A 135 -18.83 9.13 -31.13
CA LYS A 135 -18.80 7.72 -31.45
C LYS A 135 -20.06 7.08 -30.88
N SER A 136 -20.97 6.69 -31.79
CA SER A 136 -22.11 5.84 -31.48
C SER A 136 -21.71 4.69 -30.55
N ALA A 137 -22.55 4.39 -29.56
CA ALA A 137 -22.35 3.32 -28.58
C ALA A 137 -21.97 1.97 -29.23
N ASP A 138 -22.36 1.73 -30.48
CA ASP A 138 -22.03 0.50 -31.21
C ASP A 138 -20.57 0.45 -31.70
N LYS A 139 -19.94 1.58 -32.02
CA LYS A 139 -18.49 1.62 -32.31
C LYS A 139 -17.68 1.34 -31.03
N ILE A 140 -18.11 1.92 -29.91
CA ILE A 140 -17.49 1.67 -28.60
C ILE A 140 -17.59 0.18 -28.25
N ARG A 141 -18.77 -0.43 -28.42
CA ARG A 141 -18.98 -1.87 -28.20
C ARG A 141 -18.09 -2.75 -29.10
N ASN A 142 -17.91 -2.38 -30.36
CA ASN A 142 -17.09 -3.17 -31.29
C ASN A 142 -15.58 -3.04 -31.00
N ASP A 143 -15.10 -1.84 -30.64
CA ASP A 143 -13.70 -1.64 -30.23
C ASP A 143 -13.39 -2.40 -28.93
N ILE A 144 -14.31 -2.39 -27.96
CA ILE A 144 -14.16 -3.14 -26.71
C ILE A 144 -14.13 -4.65 -26.98
N ARG A 145 -15.04 -5.16 -27.82
CA ARG A 145 -15.05 -6.57 -28.25
C ARG A 145 -13.76 -7.00 -28.97
N GLY A 146 -13.15 -6.11 -29.75
CA GLY A 146 -11.89 -6.39 -30.44
C GLY A 146 -10.67 -6.43 -29.53
N ARG A 147 -10.73 -5.76 -28.38
CA ARG A 147 -9.64 -5.70 -27.38
C ARG A 147 -9.77 -6.77 -26.30
N GLN A 148 -10.98 -7.25 -26.00
CA GLN A 148 -11.23 -8.18 -24.90
C GLN A 148 -11.76 -9.52 -25.37
N LEU A 149 -10.84 -10.42 -25.70
CA LEU A 149 -11.06 -11.86 -25.51
C LEU A 149 -10.32 -12.25 -24.23
N ALA A 150 -11.00 -12.09 -23.09
CA ALA A 150 -10.47 -12.60 -21.84
C ALA A 150 -10.51 -14.13 -21.90
N VAL A 151 -9.36 -14.76 -22.13
CA VAL A 151 -9.23 -16.21 -21.96
C VAL A 151 -9.54 -16.50 -20.50
N ARG A 152 -10.68 -17.16 -20.25
CA ARG A 152 -11.07 -17.57 -18.91
C ARG A 152 -10.02 -18.54 -18.38
N THR A 153 -9.22 -18.07 -17.43
CA THR A 153 -8.41 -18.95 -16.60
C THR A 153 -9.35 -19.45 -15.50
N GLU A 154 -9.46 -20.76 -15.32
CA GLU A 154 -10.23 -21.33 -14.21
C GLU A 154 -9.72 -20.70 -12.90
N PRO A 155 -10.59 -20.20 -12.01
CA PRO A 155 -10.14 -19.74 -10.71
C PRO A 155 -9.61 -20.96 -9.97
N GLU A 156 -8.29 -21.08 -9.87
CA GLU A 156 -7.69 -22.04 -8.96
C GLU A 156 -8.16 -21.69 -7.56
N ALA A 157 -8.60 -22.69 -6.80
CA ALA A 157 -8.95 -22.55 -5.39
C ALA A 157 -7.68 -22.22 -4.60
N MET A 158 -7.25 -20.96 -4.68
CA MET A 158 -6.16 -20.44 -3.89
C MET A 158 -6.73 -20.12 -2.51
N CYS A 159 -6.54 -21.03 -1.56
CA CYS A 159 -6.60 -20.71 -0.13
C CYS A 159 -5.47 -19.75 0.31
N ASN A 160 -4.71 -19.19 -0.62
CA ASN A 160 -3.62 -18.25 -0.35
C ASN A 160 -4.17 -16.84 -0.36
N SER A 161 -4.15 -16.22 0.83
CA SER A 161 -4.12 -14.79 1.11
C SER A 161 -4.97 -13.91 0.19
N PHE A 162 -6.16 -13.55 0.69
CA PHE A 162 -6.87 -12.36 0.22
C PHE A 162 -6.21 -11.14 0.88
N GLY A 163 -5.25 -10.53 0.19
CA GLY A 163 -4.59 -9.30 0.61
C GLY A 163 -3.62 -8.81 -0.46
N THR A 164 -3.64 -7.51 -0.73
CA THR A 164 -2.59 -6.78 -1.45
C THR A 164 -1.42 -6.53 -0.50
N GLU A 165 -0.18 -6.79 -0.94
CA GLU A 165 0.99 -6.14 -0.35
C GLU A 165 0.92 -4.64 -0.71
N LEU A 166 0.96 -3.76 0.29
CA LEU A 166 0.90 -2.30 0.10
C LEU A 166 2.17 -1.75 -0.59
N ASP A 167 3.27 -2.53 -0.58
CA ASP A 167 4.58 -2.22 -1.18
C ASP A 167 4.59 -2.17 -2.72
N GLY A 168 3.49 -2.48 -3.40
CA GLY A 168 3.48 -2.59 -4.87
C GLY A 168 4.38 -3.72 -5.41
N SER A 169 4.95 -4.54 -4.53
CA SER A 169 5.59 -5.81 -4.84
C SER A 169 4.59 -6.66 -5.61
N GLN A 170 4.90 -6.92 -6.88
CA GLN A 170 4.09 -7.77 -7.73
C GLN A 170 4.10 -9.19 -7.15
N SER A 171 3.15 -9.48 -6.26
CA SER A 171 2.67 -10.83 -6.08
C SER A 171 2.22 -11.30 -7.46
N ALA A 172 3.05 -12.17 -8.03
CA ALA A 172 2.93 -12.74 -9.37
C ALA A 172 1.71 -13.67 -9.49
N GLN A 173 0.53 -13.16 -9.18
CA GLN A 173 -0.75 -13.81 -9.37
C GLN A 173 -1.58 -12.93 -10.27
N THR A 174 -1.42 -13.18 -11.56
CA THR A 174 -2.30 -12.76 -12.64
C THR A 174 -3.76 -12.88 -12.19
N GLY A 175 -4.40 -11.75 -11.88
CA GLY A 175 -5.84 -11.68 -11.62
C GLY A 175 -6.30 -11.36 -10.21
N LYS A 176 -5.42 -11.03 -9.25
CA LYS A 176 -5.91 -10.67 -7.89
C LYS A 176 -6.42 -9.25 -7.74
N TYR A 177 -5.94 -8.32 -8.57
CA TYR A 177 -6.58 -7.03 -8.81
C TYR A 177 -6.33 -6.71 -10.28
N GLU A 178 -7.39 -6.49 -11.04
CA GLU A 178 -7.20 -5.84 -12.33
C GLU A 178 -6.64 -4.45 -12.04
N ASP A 179 -5.51 -4.12 -12.67
CA ASP A 179 -4.94 -2.78 -12.66
C ASP A 179 -6.08 -1.76 -12.77
N ILE A 180 -6.09 -0.72 -11.92
CA ILE A 180 -7.12 0.33 -11.94
C ILE A 180 -7.35 0.89 -13.34
N ARG A 181 -6.28 0.94 -14.15
CA ARG A 181 -6.35 1.31 -15.55
C ARG A 181 -7.16 0.31 -16.36
N LYS A 182 -6.90 -0.98 -16.16
CA LYS A 182 -7.65 -2.06 -16.77
C LYS A 182 -9.13 -1.96 -16.38
N ALA A 183 -9.45 -1.93 -15.08
CA ALA A 183 -10.84 -1.83 -14.62
C ALA A 183 -11.61 -0.62 -15.21
N TYR A 184 -10.93 0.52 -15.42
CA TYR A 184 -11.53 1.72 -15.98
C TYR A 184 -11.66 1.68 -17.51
N THR A 185 -10.73 1.03 -18.21
CA THR A 185 -10.72 0.93 -19.69
C THR A 185 -11.57 -0.24 -20.21
N GLU A 186 -11.70 -1.29 -19.40
CA GLU A 186 -12.27 -2.60 -19.72
C GLU A 186 -13.60 -2.84 -18.99
N THR A 187 -14.58 -1.95 -19.17
CA THR A 187 -15.85 -1.99 -18.43
C THR A 187 -16.84 -3.07 -18.88
N ILE A 188 -16.60 -3.75 -20.01
CA ILE A 188 -17.53 -4.74 -20.57
C ILE A 188 -16.82 -6.08 -20.70
N VAL A 189 -17.25 -7.08 -19.95
CA VAL A 189 -16.76 -8.45 -20.13
C VAL A 189 -17.44 -9.09 -21.34
N GLY A 190 -16.69 -9.27 -22.43
CA GLY A 190 -17.15 -10.02 -23.60
C GLY A 190 -17.25 -11.51 -23.28
N VAL A 191 -18.43 -12.10 -23.46
CA VAL A 191 -18.65 -13.55 -23.32
C VAL A 191 -18.92 -14.13 -24.71
N THR A 192 -18.19 -15.17 -25.10
CA THR A 192 -18.43 -15.86 -26.37
C THR A 192 -19.43 -17.00 -26.20
N ASN A 193 -20.05 -17.44 -27.31
CA ASN A 193 -20.91 -18.62 -27.29
C ASN A 193 -20.12 -19.89 -26.95
N ASP A 194 -18.83 -19.93 -27.25
CA ASP A 194 -17.94 -21.05 -26.94
C ASP A 194 -17.66 -21.13 -25.42
N ASP A 195 -17.52 -19.98 -24.74
CA ASP A 195 -17.44 -19.92 -23.27
C ASP A 195 -18.73 -20.43 -22.60
N TYR A 196 -19.88 -20.16 -23.21
CA TYR A 196 -21.16 -20.66 -22.71
C TYR A 196 -21.31 -22.18 -22.91
N ASN A 197 -20.80 -22.72 -24.01
CA ASN A 197 -20.92 -24.13 -24.35
C ASN A 197 -19.88 -25.02 -23.67
N SER A 198 -18.69 -24.48 -23.37
CA SER A 198 -17.64 -25.19 -22.64
C SER A 198 -17.96 -25.40 -21.15
N LYS A 199 -18.90 -24.64 -20.58
CA LYS A 199 -19.33 -24.82 -19.19
C LYS A 199 -20.30 -25.99 -19.04
N ARG A 200 -20.11 -26.78 -17.98
CA ARG A 200 -21.06 -27.79 -17.54
C ARG A 200 -22.39 -27.12 -17.17
N LYS A 201 -23.47 -27.62 -17.77
CA LYS A 201 -24.84 -27.15 -17.54
C LYS A 201 -25.54 -28.10 -16.57
N TYR A 202 -26.35 -27.55 -15.68
CA TYR A 202 -27.11 -28.31 -14.68
C TYR A 202 -28.59 -28.06 -14.91
N ASN A 203 -29.40 -29.10 -14.78
CA ASN A 203 -30.84 -29.00 -15.03
C ASN A 203 -31.58 -28.41 -13.82
N ASN A 204 -31.01 -28.53 -12.61
CA ASN A 204 -31.55 -27.96 -11.39
C ASN A 204 -30.43 -27.55 -10.42
N VAL A 205 -30.79 -26.77 -9.40
CA VAL A 205 -29.85 -26.29 -8.38
C VAL A 205 -29.29 -27.44 -7.54
N ASP A 206 -30.06 -28.48 -7.27
CA ASP A 206 -29.62 -29.63 -6.47
C ASP A 206 -28.49 -30.42 -7.12
N GLU A 207 -28.48 -30.51 -8.46
CA GLU A 207 -27.43 -31.14 -9.25
C GLU A 207 -26.13 -30.33 -9.17
N LEU A 208 -26.23 -29.00 -9.27
CA LEU A 208 -25.11 -28.08 -9.07
C LEU A 208 -24.51 -28.20 -7.66
N VAL A 209 -25.35 -28.25 -6.62
CA VAL A 209 -24.90 -28.35 -5.23
C VAL A 209 -24.22 -29.69 -4.97
N ARG A 210 -24.76 -30.79 -5.50
CA ARG A 210 -24.15 -32.13 -5.37
C ARG A 210 -22.80 -32.22 -6.07
N ASP A 211 -22.69 -31.69 -7.28
CA ASP A 211 -21.43 -31.69 -8.03
C ASP A 211 -20.35 -30.85 -7.35
N ARG A 212 -20.73 -29.71 -6.76
CA ARG A 212 -19.82 -28.93 -5.91
C ARG A 212 -19.40 -29.72 -4.69
N ALA A 213 -20.34 -30.31 -3.96
CA ALA A 213 -20.07 -31.06 -2.73
C ALA A 213 -19.14 -32.26 -2.95
N ALA A 214 -19.30 -32.98 -4.08
CA ALA A 214 -18.47 -34.14 -4.41
C ALA A 214 -17.03 -33.76 -4.76
N ASN A 215 -16.79 -32.55 -5.28
CA ASN A 215 -15.47 -32.07 -5.71
C ASN A 215 -14.81 -31.13 -4.69
N ILE A 216 -15.37 -30.99 -3.48
CA ILE A 216 -14.74 -30.24 -2.40
C ILE A 216 -13.71 -31.15 -1.70
N ASP A 217 -12.46 -31.09 -2.15
CA ASP A 217 -11.32 -31.71 -1.45
C ASP A 217 -10.84 -30.75 -0.34
N ILE A 218 -11.43 -30.89 0.85
CA ILE A 218 -10.93 -30.26 2.06
C ILE A 218 -9.87 -31.21 2.61
N GLY A 219 -8.64 -31.12 2.09
CA GLY A 219 -7.52 -31.92 2.58
C GLY A 219 -7.40 -31.86 4.13
N ASN A 220 -6.84 -32.92 4.72
CA ASN A 220 -6.69 -33.05 6.18
C ASN A 220 -5.71 -32.03 6.80
N ASP A 221 -5.09 -31.16 6.00
CA ASP A 221 -4.05 -30.21 6.39
C ASP A 221 -4.58 -28.78 6.65
N HIS A 222 -5.91 -28.62 6.77
CA HIS A 222 -6.57 -27.33 6.98
C HIS A 222 -6.03 -26.55 8.19
N GLU A 223 -5.74 -27.21 9.31
CA GLU A 223 -5.22 -26.56 10.52
C GLU A 223 -3.81 -25.99 10.30
N VAL A 224 -2.92 -26.78 9.70
CA VAL A 224 -1.55 -26.35 9.35
C VAL A 224 -1.57 -25.22 8.33
N LYS A 225 -2.47 -25.28 7.34
CA LYS A 225 -2.69 -24.20 6.37
C LYS A 225 -3.17 -22.92 7.05
N LEU A 226 -4.12 -23.03 8.00
CA LEU A 226 -4.63 -21.89 8.76
C LEU A 226 -3.55 -21.24 9.62
N GLU A 227 -2.73 -22.04 10.33
CA GLU A 227 -1.61 -21.51 11.12
C GLU A 227 -0.59 -20.79 10.22
N ARG A 228 -0.22 -21.39 9.09
CA ARG A 228 0.65 -20.75 8.10
C ARG A 228 0.07 -19.44 7.58
N GLN A 229 -1.24 -19.39 7.35
CA GLN A 229 -1.92 -18.18 6.90
C GLN A 229 -1.90 -17.08 7.96
N LYS A 230 -2.17 -17.44 9.23
CA LYS A 230 -2.07 -16.49 10.36
C LYS A 230 -0.66 -15.96 10.52
N TYR A 231 0.35 -16.82 10.38
CA TYR A 231 1.75 -16.42 10.43
C TYR A 231 2.08 -15.43 9.33
N LYS A 232 1.76 -15.74 8.06
CA LYS A 232 2.00 -14.82 6.93
C LYS A 232 1.24 -13.51 7.06
N SER A 233 -0.03 -13.57 7.46
CA SER A 233 -0.84 -12.38 7.70
C SER A 233 -0.22 -11.48 8.77
N GLY A 234 0.40 -12.05 9.82
CA GLY A 234 1.13 -11.28 10.81
C GLY A 234 2.35 -10.55 10.23
N GLU A 235 3.09 -11.19 9.32
CA GLU A 235 4.25 -10.57 8.67
C GLU A 235 3.80 -9.42 7.78
N ASP A 236 2.75 -9.66 6.98
CA ASP A 236 2.16 -8.67 6.09
C ASP A 236 1.62 -7.47 6.88
N ASP A 237 0.91 -7.70 7.99
CA ASP A 237 0.44 -6.65 8.88
C ASP A 237 1.60 -5.77 9.38
N THR A 238 2.71 -6.37 9.79
CA THR A 238 3.88 -5.61 10.26
C THR A 238 4.55 -4.78 9.16
N ARG A 239 4.60 -5.31 7.92
CA ARG A 239 5.10 -4.59 6.74
C ARG A 239 4.22 -3.40 6.41
N ILE A 240 2.91 -3.61 6.36
CA ILE A 240 1.92 -2.56 6.12
C ILE A 240 2.05 -1.44 7.16
N ILE A 241 2.14 -1.79 8.43
CA ILE A 241 2.30 -0.79 9.51
C ILE A 241 3.60 0.00 9.32
N TYR A 242 4.71 -0.66 8.96
CA TYR A 242 5.97 0.02 8.71
C TYR A 242 5.89 1.00 7.52
N GLU A 243 5.27 0.60 6.42
CA GLU A 243 5.04 1.49 5.29
C GLU A 243 4.16 2.69 5.66
N MET A 244 3.09 2.47 6.43
CA MET A 244 2.26 3.55 6.96
C MET A 244 3.08 4.54 7.80
N VAL A 245 3.93 4.05 8.72
CA VAL A 245 4.82 4.91 9.51
C VAL A 245 5.77 5.71 8.62
N LYS A 246 6.34 5.09 7.58
CA LYS A 246 7.23 5.75 6.63
C LYS A 246 6.49 6.83 5.82
N GLN A 247 5.27 6.54 5.37
CA GLN A 247 4.41 7.49 4.68
C GLN A 247 4.03 8.65 5.59
N ASP A 248 3.68 8.40 6.84
CA ASP A 248 3.37 9.44 7.83
C ASP A 248 4.56 10.37 8.09
N GLU A 249 5.78 9.83 8.18
CA GLU A 249 7.00 10.64 8.31
C GLU A 249 7.24 11.52 7.06
N ASN A 250 7.05 10.96 5.87
CA ASN A 250 7.16 11.70 4.62
C ASN A 250 6.08 12.79 4.51
N ASN A 251 4.84 12.48 4.90
CA ASN A 251 3.72 13.42 4.92
C ASN A 251 3.98 14.57 5.88
N LYS A 252 4.54 14.32 7.07
CA LYS A 252 4.94 15.38 8.00
C LYS A 252 5.99 16.31 7.39
N ARG A 253 7.03 15.76 6.76
CA ARG A 253 8.06 16.56 6.05
C ARG A 253 7.47 17.37 4.90
N PHE A 254 6.56 16.77 4.14
CA PHE A 254 5.83 17.43 3.06
C PHE A 254 5.03 18.62 3.60
N ILE A 255 4.25 18.40 4.65
CA ILE A 255 3.44 19.41 5.33
C ILE A 255 4.34 20.54 5.86
N ASP A 256 5.41 20.22 6.59
CA ASP A 256 6.32 21.24 7.12
C ASP A 256 6.95 22.09 6.01
N THR A 257 7.34 21.45 4.90
CA THR A 257 7.90 22.13 3.73
C THR A 257 6.86 23.04 3.08
N ALA A 258 5.65 22.54 2.87
CA ALA A 258 4.53 23.29 2.29
C ALA A 258 4.16 24.50 3.16
N ILE A 259 4.01 24.30 4.48
CA ILE A 259 3.71 25.36 5.45
C ILE A 259 4.82 26.42 5.44
N SER A 260 6.08 26.00 5.47
CA SER A 260 7.22 26.94 5.43
C SER A 260 7.19 27.82 4.17
N HIS A 261 6.70 27.30 3.05
CA HIS A 261 6.59 28.04 1.81
C HIS A 261 5.43 29.02 1.83
N VAL A 262 4.26 28.60 2.33
CA VAL A 262 3.08 29.48 2.51
C VAL A 262 3.42 30.64 3.43
N MET A 263 4.07 30.37 4.57
CA MET A 263 4.44 31.41 5.53
C MET A 263 5.43 32.44 4.95
N ARG A 264 6.22 32.05 3.93
CA ARG A 264 7.09 32.98 3.19
C ARG A 264 6.36 33.80 2.13
N LEU A 265 5.23 33.31 1.61
CA LEU A 265 4.42 34.01 0.61
C LEU A 265 3.41 34.96 1.24
N CYS A 266 2.95 34.66 2.47
CA CYS A 266 2.00 35.48 3.22
C CYS A 266 2.63 36.61 4.05
N ASN A 267 3.95 36.62 4.21
CA ASN A 267 4.74 37.71 4.82
C ASN A 267 5.30 38.62 3.73
#